data_AF-A0A7S2ABR6-F1
#
_entry.id   AF-A0A7S2ABR6-F1
#
_cell.length_a   1.000
_cell.length_b   1.000
_cell.length_c   1.000
_cell.angle_alpha   90.00
_cell.angle_beta   90.00
_cell.angle_gamma   90.00
#
_symmetry.space_group_name_H-M   'P 1'
#
loop_
_entity.id
_entity.type
_entity.pdbx_description
1 polymer ?
#
loop_
_entity_poly.entity_id
_entity_poly.type
_entity_poly.pdbx_seq_one_letter_code
_entity_poly.pdbx_strand_id
1 'polypeptide(L)'
;WMEAGSGQAQHALQGASTRQQMRKSVTEATEALYQMRVPLLGFASGSFGVWTSMLTAGCDQLLALSSTEFCVRSEGELRQVSAEKGMEMGFVGRLAADTDGLLQACSSFIDQVSVCSEEALQHMKSSL
;
A
#
# COMPACT_ATOMS: atom_id res chain seq x y z
N TRP A 1 -35.91 17.97 -27.65
CA TRP A 1 -34.47 17.80 -27.94
C TRP A 1 -33.79 19.09 -27.50
N MET A 2 -32.93 19.23 -26.50
CA MET A 2 -32.12 18.33 -25.68
C MET A 2 -31.78 19.11 -24.39
N GLU A 3 -32.20 18.66 -23.20
CA GLU A 3 -31.71 19.17 -21.90
C GLU A 3 -31.25 18.02 -20.98
N ALA A 4 -30.79 16.91 -21.57
CA ALA A 4 -30.32 15.75 -20.81
C ALA A 4 -28.78 15.72 -20.60
N GLY A 5 -28.03 16.71 -21.11
CA GLY A 5 -26.56 16.63 -21.21
C GLY A 5 -25.75 17.38 -20.14
N SER A 6 -26.33 18.32 -19.40
CA SER A 6 -25.57 19.20 -18.49
C SER A 6 -25.22 18.54 -17.14
N GLY A 7 -26.13 17.74 -16.58
CA GLY A 7 -25.90 17.04 -15.31
C GLY A 7 -24.84 15.96 -15.39
N GLN A 8 -24.84 15.14 -16.46
CA GLN A 8 -23.85 14.06 -16.63
C GLN A 8 -22.43 14.61 -16.87
N ALA A 9 -22.30 15.71 -17.61
CA ALA A 9 -21.01 16.37 -17.84
C ALA A 9 -20.44 17.00 -16.55
N GLN A 10 -21.28 17.65 -15.73
CA GLN A 10 -20.86 18.21 -14.45
C GLN A 10 -20.45 17.13 -13.43
N HIS A 11 -21.20 16.03 -13.34
CA HIS A 11 -20.81 14.88 -12.49
C HIS A 11 -19.52 14.20 -12.98
N ALA A 12 -19.31 14.08 -14.30
CA ALA A 12 -18.09 13.53 -14.86
C ALA A 12 -16.87 14.42 -14.58
N LEU A 13 -17.01 15.74 -14.68
CA LEU A 13 -15.95 16.71 -14.38
C LEU A 13 -15.63 16.76 -12.88
N GLN A 14 -16.63 16.73 -12.01
CA GLN A 14 -16.42 16.64 -10.56
C GLN A 14 -15.74 15.32 -10.19
N GLY A 15 -16.19 14.18 -10.74
CA GLY A 15 -15.56 12.89 -10.51
C GLY A 15 -14.13 12.78 -11.08
N ALA A 16 -13.80 13.49 -12.16
CA ALA A 16 -12.44 13.61 -12.67
C ALA A 16 -11.54 14.41 -11.71
N SER A 17 -12.05 15.54 -11.20
CA SER A 17 -11.37 16.38 -10.20
C SER A 17 -11.10 15.61 -8.91
N THR A 18 -12.09 14.89 -8.37
CA THR A 18 -11.93 14.08 -7.15
C THR A 18 -10.92 12.96 -7.34
N ARG A 19 -10.93 12.25 -8.48
CA ARG A 19 -9.94 11.19 -8.76
C ARG A 19 -8.53 11.75 -8.90
N GLN A 20 -8.37 12.92 -9.52
CA GLN A 20 -7.07 13.58 -9.63
C GLN A 20 -6.56 14.04 -8.27
N GLN A 21 -7.43 14.61 -7.43
CA GLN A 21 -7.08 15.00 -6.07
C GLN A 21 -6.70 13.79 -5.21
N MET A 22 -7.48 12.71 -5.27
CA MET A 22 -7.18 11.48 -4.53
C MET A 22 -5.85 10.87 -4.99
N ARG A 23 -5.59 10.81 -6.30
CA ARG A 23 -4.29 10.37 -6.82
C ARG A 23 -3.16 11.21 -6.25
N LYS A 24 -3.27 12.54 -6.30
CA LYS A 24 -2.27 13.46 -5.76
C LYS A 24 -2.02 13.19 -4.28
N SER A 25 -3.07 13.16 -3.46
CA SER A 25 -2.94 12.94 -2.01
C SER A 25 -2.32 11.60 -1.68
N VAL A 26 -2.66 10.54 -2.41
CA VAL A 26 -2.09 9.20 -2.18
C VAL A 26 -0.63 9.16 -2.62
N THR A 27 -0.27 9.77 -3.75
CA THR A 27 1.12 9.88 -4.18
C THR A 27 1.96 10.65 -3.16
N GLU A 28 1.49 11.81 -2.70
CA GLU A 28 2.19 12.60 -1.67
C GLU A 28 2.34 11.81 -0.36
N ALA A 29 1.31 11.07 0.04
CA ALA A 29 1.37 10.20 1.22
C ALA A 29 2.38 9.05 1.03
N THR A 30 2.36 8.36 -0.12
CA THR A 30 3.32 7.29 -0.41
C THR A 30 4.76 7.81 -0.44
N GLU A 31 5.00 8.97 -1.06
CA GLU A 31 6.32 9.62 -1.08
C GLU A 31 6.78 10.01 0.33
N ALA A 32 5.88 10.53 1.16
CA ALA A 32 6.19 10.84 2.56
C ALA A 32 6.59 9.58 3.33
N LEU A 33 5.94 8.44 3.10
CA LEU A 33 6.30 7.16 3.72
C LEU A 33 7.70 6.70 3.28
N TYR A 34 8.04 6.81 1.99
CA TYR A 34 9.38 6.49 1.50
C TYR A 34 10.47 7.35 2.14
N GLN A 35 10.19 8.62 2.43
CA GLN A 35 11.15 9.55 3.02
C GLN A 35 11.29 9.42 4.55
N MET A 36 10.48 8.58 5.20
CA MET A 36 10.59 8.34 6.64
C MET A 36 11.93 7.72 6.99
N ARG A 37 12.65 8.32 7.95
CA ARG A 37 13.97 7.83 8.42
C ARG A 37 13.89 6.55 9.24
N VAL A 38 12.70 6.21 9.72
CA VAL A 38 12.44 4.99 10.49
C VAL A 38 11.92 3.89 9.56
N PRO A 39 12.23 2.61 9.84
CA PRO A 39 11.61 1.49 9.15
C PRO A 39 10.10 1.48 9.34
N LEU A 40 9.36 1.30 8.26
CA LEU A 40 7.91 1.24 8.22
C LEU A 40 7.45 -0.19 7.98
N LEU A 41 6.76 -0.73 8.97
CA LEU A 41 6.09 -2.02 8.87
C LEU A 41 4.60 -1.80 8.59
N GLY A 42 4.12 -2.33 7.47
CA GLY A 42 2.72 -2.28 7.06
C GLY A 42 1.95 -3.54 7.46
N PHE A 43 0.68 -3.38 7.85
CA PHE A 43 -0.24 -4.47 8.13
C PHE A 43 -1.46 -4.40 7.22
N ALA A 44 -1.72 -5.48 6.50
CA ALA A 44 -2.84 -5.56 5.59
C ALA A 44 -3.80 -6.70 5.96
N SER A 45 -5.03 -6.31 6.25
CA SER A 45 -6.16 -7.21 6.52
C SER A 45 -7.39 -6.73 5.76
N GLY A 46 -8.08 -7.64 5.07
CA GLY A 46 -9.27 -7.34 4.26
C GLY A 46 -8.96 -7.09 2.79
N SER A 47 -9.76 -6.25 2.13
CA SER A 47 -9.65 -5.99 0.69
C SER A 47 -9.22 -4.54 0.42
N PHE A 48 -8.17 -4.38 -0.39
CA PHE A 48 -7.54 -3.10 -0.68
C PHE A 48 -7.86 -2.67 -2.11
N GLY A 49 -8.39 -1.45 -2.27
CA GLY A 49 -8.49 -0.80 -3.57
C GLY A 49 -7.13 -0.37 -4.11
N VAL A 50 -7.11 0.17 -5.34
CA VAL A 50 -5.86 0.59 -6.01
C VAL A 50 -5.06 1.59 -5.19
N TRP A 51 -5.73 2.58 -4.60
CA TRP A 51 -5.07 3.65 -3.87
C TRP A 51 -4.49 3.17 -2.54
N THR A 52 -5.22 2.34 -1.80
CA THR A 52 -4.69 1.77 -0.54
C THR A 52 -3.59 0.74 -0.81
N SER A 53 -3.68 -0.02 -1.90
CA SER A 53 -2.58 -0.90 -2.36
C SER A 53 -1.33 -0.11 -2.76
N MET A 54 -1.48 1.13 -3.28
CA MET A 54 -0.36 2.01 -3.57
C MET A 54 0.28 2.59 -2.28
N LEU A 55 -0.50 2.82 -1.23
CA LEU A 55 0.05 3.26 0.07
C LEU A 55 0.93 2.17 0.70
N THR A 56 0.51 0.90 0.62
CA THR A 56 1.28 -0.21 1.20
C THR A 56 2.63 -0.41 0.52
N ALA A 57 2.81 0.06 -0.71
CA ALA A 57 4.11 0.05 -1.40
C ALA A 57 5.14 1.00 -0.76
N GLY A 58 4.69 2.02 -0.01
CA GLY A 58 5.57 2.91 0.74
C GLY A 58 6.10 2.32 2.05
N CYS A 59 5.68 1.10 2.42
CA CYS A 59 6.23 0.38 3.57
C CYS A 59 7.54 -0.32 3.20
N ASP A 60 8.49 -0.38 4.15
CA ASP A 60 9.74 -1.13 3.97
C ASP A 60 9.49 -2.65 4.02
N GLN A 61 8.51 -3.08 4.80
CA GLN A 61 8.01 -4.45 4.80
C GLN A 61 6.49 -4.47 4.96
N LEU A 62 5.82 -5.30 4.17
CA LEU A 62 4.38 -5.51 4.27
C LEU A 62 4.07 -6.91 4.81
N LEU A 63 3.31 -6.96 5.89
CA LEU A 63 2.74 -8.17 6.47
C LEU A 63 1.25 -8.22 6.15
N ALA A 64 0.77 -9.37 5.65
CA ALA A 64 -0.62 -9.53 5.27
C ALA A 64 -1.22 -10.80 5.83
N LEU A 65 -2.51 -10.77 6.16
CA LEU A 65 -3.27 -12.01 6.33
C LEU A 65 -3.34 -12.76 4.99
N SER A 66 -3.30 -14.08 5.05
CA SER A 66 -3.51 -14.95 3.89
C SER A 66 -4.83 -14.67 3.17
N SER A 67 -5.85 -14.23 3.90
CA SER A 67 -7.17 -13.84 3.37
C SER A 67 -7.22 -12.43 2.75
N THR A 68 -6.12 -11.68 2.76
CA THR A 68 -6.08 -10.30 2.25
C THR A 68 -6.04 -10.28 0.72
N GLU A 69 -6.73 -9.31 0.13
CA GLU A 69 -6.73 -9.08 -1.32
C GLU A 69 -6.29 -7.65 -1.66
N PHE A 70 -5.57 -7.51 -2.76
CA PHE A 70 -5.04 -6.23 -3.24
C PHE A 70 -5.46 -5.99 -4.68
N CYS A 71 -5.97 -4.79 -4.95
CA CYS A 71 -6.17 -4.33 -6.31
C CYS A 71 -4.89 -3.69 -6.84
N VAL A 72 -4.22 -4.39 -7.75
CA VAL A 72 -2.94 -3.95 -8.34
C VAL A 72 -3.09 -3.71 -9.83
N ARG A 73 -2.20 -2.89 -10.40
CA ARG A 73 -2.07 -2.76 -11.86
C ARG A 73 -1.04 -3.75 -12.36
N SER A 74 -1.46 -4.69 -13.19
CA SER A 74 -0.61 -5.68 -13.84
C SER A 74 -0.89 -5.65 -15.33
N GLU A 75 0.15 -5.53 -16.17
CA GLU A 75 0.03 -5.48 -17.64
C GLU A 75 -0.92 -4.39 -18.17
N GLY A 76 -1.05 -3.29 -17.43
CA GLY A 76 -1.93 -2.17 -17.77
C GLY A 76 -3.37 -2.31 -17.28
N GLU A 77 -3.77 -3.47 -16.76
CA GLU A 77 -5.12 -3.73 -16.24
C GLU A 77 -5.16 -3.72 -14.70
N LEU A 78 -6.32 -3.37 -14.13
CA LEU A 78 -6.55 -3.50 -12.69
C LEU A 78 -7.04 -4.91 -12.39
N ARG A 79 -6.35 -5.61 -11.49
CA ARG A 79 -6.67 -6.97 -11.08
C ARG A 79 -6.69 -7.07 -9.56
N GLN A 80 -7.62 -7.86 -9.02
CA GLN A 80 -7.55 -8.30 -7.64
C GLN A 80 -6.57 -9.47 -7.55
N VAL A 81 -5.66 -9.42 -6.59
CA VAL A 81 -4.69 -10.48 -6.31
C VAL A 81 -4.73 -10.84 -4.83
N SER A 82 -4.57 -12.13 -4.51
CA SER A 82 -4.43 -12.58 -3.13
C SER A 82 -3.11 -12.09 -2.53
N ALA A 83 -3.02 -12.06 -1.20
CA ALA A 83 -1.77 -11.78 -0.50
C ALA A 83 -0.66 -12.78 -0.86
N GLU A 84 -1.00 -14.05 -1.08
CA GLU A 84 -0.07 -15.08 -1.59
C GLU A 84 0.52 -14.68 -2.93
N LYS A 85 -0.33 -14.26 -3.87
CA LYS A 85 0.15 -13.76 -5.16
C LYS A 85 0.97 -12.48 -5.00
N GLY A 86 0.61 -11.62 -4.05
CA GLY A 86 1.40 -10.45 -3.71
C GLY A 86 2.79 -10.77 -3.16
N MET A 87 2.92 -11.89 -2.45
CA MET A 87 4.22 -12.40 -1.97
C MET A 87 5.04 -12.95 -3.13
N GLU A 88 4.43 -13.70 -4.05
CA GLU A 88 5.10 -14.14 -5.29
C GLU A 88 5.56 -12.97 -6.16
N MET A 89 4.82 -11.86 -6.14
CA MET A 89 5.15 -10.61 -6.85
C MET A 89 6.17 -9.75 -6.09
N GLY A 90 6.55 -10.13 -4.87
CA GLY A 90 7.60 -9.49 -4.08
C GLY A 90 7.19 -8.24 -3.30
N PHE A 91 5.90 -7.85 -3.30
CA PHE A 91 5.46 -6.67 -2.54
C PHE A 91 4.84 -7.02 -1.17
N VAL A 92 4.50 -8.29 -0.92
CA VAL A 92 4.17 -8.80 0.42
C VAL A 92 5.40 -9.54 0.96
N GLY A 93 5.93 -9.10 2.11
CA GLY A 93 7.14 -9.69 2.69
C GLY A 93 6.87 -10.94 3.51
N ARG A 94 5.70 -11.05 4.16
CA ARG A 94 5.31 -12.24 4.92
C ARG A 94 3.79 -12.35 5.05
N LEU A 95 3.33 -13.58 5.07
CA LEU A 95 1.94 -13.95 5.31
C LEU A 95 1.74 -14.42 6.76
N ALA A 96 0.57 -14.12 7.31
CA ALA A 96 0.07 -14.69 8.54
C ALA A 96 -1.28 -15.37 8.29
N ALA A 97 -1.53 -16.47 9.00
CA ALA A 97 -2.82 -17.16 8.92
C ALA A 97 -3.94 -16.34 9.56
N ASP A 98 -3.62 -15.63 10.65
CA ASP A 98 -4.55 -14.87 11.47
C ASP A 98 -3.87 -13.64 12.11
N THR A 99 -4.64 -12.88 12.86
CA THR A 99 -4.18 -11.66 13.55
C THR A 99 -3.09 -11.94 14.58
N ASP A 100 -3.13 -13.08 15.27
CA ASP A 100 -2.11 -13.43 16.26
C ASP A 100 -0.76 -13.68 15.58
N GLY A 101 -0.78 -14.34 14.42
CA GLY A 101 0.39 -14.49 13.56
C GLY A 101 0.94 -13.16 13.05
N LEU A 102 0.08 -12.17 12.74
CA LEU A 102 0.53 -10.82 12.42
C LEU A 102 1.24 -10.18 13.61
N LEU A 103 0.63 -10.21 14.79
CA LEU A 103 1.20 -9.63 16.01
C LEU A 103 2.57 -10.24 16.36
N GLN A 104 2.70 -11.56 16.24
CA GLN A 104 3.97 -12.24 16.46
C GLN A 104 5.03 -11.82 15.43
N ALA A 105 4.64 -11.63 14.17
CA ALA A 105 5.52 -11.10 13.14
C ALA A 105 5.92 -9.64 13.41
N CYS A 106 5.02 -8.80 13.98
CA CYS A 106 5.36 -7.45 14.44
C CYS A 106 6.48 -7.48 15.47
N SER A 107 6.29 -8.26 16.53
CA SER A 107 7.25 -8.34 17.63
C SER A 107 8.61 -8.79 17.12
N SER A 108 8.62 -9.81 16.26
CA SER A 108 9.86 -10.30 15.65
C SER A 108 10.58 -9.23 14.82
N PHE A 109 9.84 -8.41 14.06
CA PHE A 109 10.42 -7.31 13.28
C PHE A 109 10.97 -6.19 14.16
N ILE A 110 10.22 -5.81 15.20
CA ILE A 110 10.65 -4.80 16.17
C ILE A 110 11.95 -5.26 16.84
N ASP A 111 12.01 -6.52 17.28
CA ASP A 111 13.22 -7.09 17.88
C ASP A 111 14.41 -7.02 16.90
N GLN A 112 14.22 -7.37 15.63
CA GLN A 112 15.25 -7.29 14.59
C GLN A 112 15.72 -5.86 14.30
N VAL A 113 14.81 -4.90 14.26
CA VAL A 113 15.15 -3.50 13.99
C VAL A 113 15.80 -2.85 15.22
N SER A 114 15.39 -3.24 16.43
CA SER A 114 15.89 -2.67 17.68
C SER A 114 17.38 -2.93 17.94
N VAL A 115 17.96 -3.97 17.34
CA VAL A 115 19.39 -4.29 17.46
C VAL A 115 20.26 -3.52 16.47
N CYS A 116 19.67 -2.84 15.49
CA CYS A 116 20.37 -1.99 14.54
C CYS A 116 20.47 -0.55 15.08
N SER A 117 21.57 0.16 14.80
CA SER A 117 21.63 1.59 15.06
C SER A 117 20.72 2.36 14.09
N GLU A 118 20.20 3.50 14.54
CA GLU A 118 19.38 4.37 13.68
C GLU A 118 20.14 4.78 12.40
N GLU A 119 21.43 5.05 12.52
CA GLU A 119 22.31 5.38 11.38
C GLU A 119 22.38 4.23 10.37
N ALA A 120 22.51 2.98 10.83
CA ALA A 120 22.55 1.82 9.94
C ALA A 120 21.21 1.64 9.21
N LEU A 121 20.08 1.82 9.91
CA LEU A 121 18.75 1.75 9.32
C LEU A 121 18.53 2.85 8.26
N GLN A 122 18.98 4.07 8.54
CA GLN A 122 18.91 5.19 7.59
C GLN A 122 19.80 4.96 6.35
N HIS A 123 21.01 4.41 6.54
CA HIS A 123 21.89 4.08 5.43
C HIS A 123 21.32 2.97 4.54
N MET A 124 20.74 1.92 5.13
CA MET A 124 20.08 0.86 4.35
C MET A 124 18.92 1.41 3.52
N LYS A 125 18.13 2.34 4.08
CA LYS A 125 16.95 2.90 3.40
C LYS A 125 17.30 3.88 2.27
N SER A 126 18.40 4.61 2.39
CA SER A 126 18.83 5.62 1.39
C SER A 126 19.70 5.07 0.26
N SER A 127 20.06 3.78 0.30
CA SER A 127 20.95 3.14 -0.67
C SER A 127 20.23 2.35 -1.78
N LEU A 128 18.89 2.40 -1.81
CA LEU A 128 18.02 1.79 -2.83
C LEU A 128 17.50 2.87 -3.79
#